data_AF-A0A7S0ADV9-F1
#
_entry.id   AF-A0A7S0ADV9-F1
#
_cell.length_a   1.000
_cell.length_b   1.000
_cell.length_c   1.000
_cell.angle_alpha   90.00
_cell.angle_beta   90.00
_cell.angle_gamma   90.00
#
_symmetry.space_group_name_H-M   'P 1'
#
loop_
_entity.id
_entity.type
_entity.pdbx_description
1 polymer ?
#
loop_
_entity_poly.entity_id
_entity_poly.type
_entity_poly.pdbx_seq_one_letter_code
_entity_poly.pdbx_strand_id
1 'polypeptide(L)'
;GEAPEFSKVRWQPLDEVVEAMWPAKQPPYRALQQWVEPILAAFQAGAEKVDFTGTWARDNARSTGLVEALQARGHSAEEAAAHAAQPYVQAWRRGPAPGEWAVATYRGDDTGASPRRELVYHLGTWEERYEGDAVLFGAGGGSVQRRTVWLPEPAADAVVEEAAPKLLLAPTQLAHTTSSTTKLGREVAARFLRGGELVLRRRFLP
;
A
#
# COMPACT_ATOMS: atom_id res chain seq x y z
N GLY A 1 -39.33 -3.34 -21.00
CA GLY A 1 -38.29 -4.02 -20.20
C GLY A 1 -37.18 -3.04 -19.94
N GLU A 2 -36.69 -2.96 -18.71
CA GLU A 2 -35.57 -2.08 -18.36
C GLU A 2 -34.28 -2.54 -19.04
N ALA A 3 -33.41 -1.59 -19.41
CA ALA A 3 -32.13 -1.90 -20.05
C ALA A 3 -31.18 -2.59 -19.04
N PRO A 4 -30.45 -3.64 -19.44
CA PRO A 4 -29.58 -4.38 -18.54
C PRO A 4 -28.43 -3.51 -17.99
N GLU A 5 -28.33 -3.42 -16.66
CA GLU A 5 -27.36 -2.63 -15.87
C GLU A 5 -25.90 -3.12 -16.00
N PHE A 6 -25.66 -4.31 -16.55
CA PHE A 6 -24.37 -5.00 -16.46
C PHE A 6 -23.27 -4.47 -17.41
N SER A 7 -23.57 -3.57 -18.34
CA SER A 7 -22.57 -3.02 -19.27
C SER A 7 -21.71 -1.89 -18.68
N LYS A 8 -21.96 -1.47 -17.43
CA LYS A 8 -21.30 -0.31 -16.79
C LYS A 8 -20.89 -0.58 -15.34
N VAL A 9 -20.31 -1.76 -15.06
CA VAL A 9 -19.78 -2.06 -13.72
C VAL A 9 -18.69 -1.05 -13.36
N ARG A 10 -18.91 -0.31 -12.28
CA ARG A 10 -17.95 0.62 -11.70
C ARG A 10 -17.83 0.38 -10.21
N TRP A 11 -16.62 0.52 -9.68
CA TRP A 11 -16.39 0.51 -8.23
C TRP A 11 -16.75 1.88 -7.67
N GLN A 12 -17.61 1.92 -6.65
CA GLN A 12 -17.99 3.12 -5.93
C GLN A 12 -18.07 2.83 -4.43
N PRO A 13 -17.89 3.85 -3.57
CA PRO A 13 -18.23 3.75 -2.16
C PRO A 13 -19.68 3.27 -1.99
N LEU A 14 -19.91 2.38 -1.02
CA LEU A 14 -21.24 1.81 -0.80
C LEU A 14 -22.28 2.89 -0.47
N ASP A 15 -21.86 3.94 0.25
CA ASP A 15 -22.72 5.09 0.60
C ASP A 15 -23.24 5.79 -0.66
N GLU A 16 -22.36 6.08 -1.63
CA GLU A 16 -22.73 6.66 -2.92
C GLU A 16 -23.68 5.74 -3.70
N VAL A 17 -23.45 4.43 -3.64
CA VAL A 17 -24.33 3.44 -4.30
C VAL A 17 -25.72 3.46 -3.67
N VAL A 18 -25.82 3.49 -2.34
CA VAL A 18 -27.10 3.55 -1.61
C VAL A 18 -27.85 4.84 -1.95
N GLU A 19 -27.17 5.98 -1.96
CA GLU A 19 -27.77 7.28 -2.27
C GLU A 19 -28.28 7.40 -3.71
N ALA A 20 -27.51 6.88 -4.67
CA ALA A 20 -27.87 6.92 -6.09
C ALA A 20 -28.94 5.89 -6.49
N MET A 21 -29.25 4.93 -5.60
CA MET A 21 -30.17 3.83 -5.91
C MET A 21 -31.64 4.26 -5.81
N TRP A 22 -32.48 3.71 -6.71
CA TRP A 22 -33.92 3.95 -6.66
C TRP A 22 -34.51 3.55 -5.30
N PRO A 23 -35.47 4.31 -4.74
CA PRO A 23 -36.01 4.04 -3.40
C PRO A 23 -36.48 2.59 -3.19
N ALA A 24 -37.09 1.98 -4.21
CA ALA A 24 -37.54 0.58 -4.15
C ALA A 24 -36.40 -0.45 -4.09
N LYS A 25 -35.22 -0.12 -4.61
CA LYS A 25 -34.02 -0.98 -4.61
C LYS A 25 -33.07 -0.66 -3.45
N GLN A 26 -33.22 0.45 -2.72
CA GLN A 26 -32.35 0.81 -1.59
C GLN A 26 -32.30 -0.19 -0.42
N PRO A 27 -33.42 -0.81 0.02
CA PRO A 27 -33.42 -1.65 1.23
C PRO A 27 -32.32 -2.73 1.29
N PRO A 28 -32.07 -3.55 0.26
CA PRO A 28 -30.99 -4.53 0.30
C PRO A 28 -29.58 -3.91 0.40
N TYR A 29 -29.33 -2.74 -0.20
CA TYR A 29 -28.02 -2.08 -0.08
C TYR A 29 -27.81 -1.50 1.32
N ARG A 30 -28.85 -0.96 1.95
CA ARG A 30 -28.79 -0.52 3.36
C ARG A 30 -28.55 -1.69 4.30
N ALA A 31 -29.19 -2.83 4.07
CA ALA A 31 -28.94 -4.05 4.83
C ALA A 31 -27.48 -4.52 4.67
N LEU A 32 -26.92 -4.47 3.46
CA LEU A 32 -25.50 -4.77 3.22
C LEU A 32 -24.57 -3.79 3.94
N GLN A 33 -24.89 -2.49 3.91
CA GLN A 33 -24.13 -1.44 4.58
C GLN A 33 -24.07 -1.68 6.10
N GLN A 34 -25.22 -1.94 6.73
CA GLN A 34 -25.30 -2.27 8.16
C GLN A 34 -24.55 -3.57 8.50
N TRP A 35 -24.60 -4.56 7.60
CA TRP A 35 -23.90 -5.83 7.80
C TRP A 35 -22.37 -5.69 7.70
N VAL A 36 -21.87 -4.84 6.79
CA VAL A 36 -20.43 -4.68 6.57
C VAL A 36 -19.77 -3.67 7.52
N GLU A 37 -20.53 -2.73 8.08
CA GLU A 37 -20.04 -1.70 9.01
C GLU A 37 -19.16 -2.26 10.16
N PRO A 38 -19.58 -3.28 10.94
CA PRO A 38 -18.72 -3.82 11.99
C PRO A 38 -17.45 -4.48 11.44
N ILE A 39 -17.47 -5.00 10.21
CA ILE A 39 -16.30 -5.58 9.54
C ILE A 39 -15.31 -4.48 9.16
N LEU A 40 -15.80 -3.36 8.61
CA LEU A 40 -14.96 -2.20 8.26
C LEU A 40 -14.35 -1.57 9.52
N ALA A 41 -15.11 -1.43 10.59
CA ALA A 41 -14.63 -0.92 11.87
C ALA A 41 -13.52 -1.83 12.45
N ALA A 42 -13.72 -3.14 12.44
CA ALA A 42 -12.70 -4.10 12.87
C ALA A 42 -11.46 -4.05 11.98
N PHE A 43 -11.63 -3.88 10.67
CA PHE A 43 -10.53 -3.75 9.71
C PHE A 43 -9.70 -2.49 9.97
N GLN A 44 -10.36 -1.35 10.17
CA GLN A 44 -9.68 -0.10 10.52
C GLN A 44 -8.93 -0.22 11.85
N ALA A 45 -9.58 -0.76 12.89
CA ALA A 45 -8.94 -0.98 14.19
C ALA A 45 -7.72 -1.92 14.09
N GLY A 46 -7.79 -2.96 13.24
CA GLY A 46 -6.65 -3.83 12.95
C GLY A 46 -5.50 -3.08 12.27
N ALA A 47 -5.80 -2.26 11.27
CA ALA A 47 -4.80 -1.47 10.55
C ALA A 47 -4.08 -0.47 11.48
N GLU A 48 -4.80 0.15 12.42
CA GLU A 48 -4.23 1.07 13.41
C GLU A 48 -3.28 0.36 14.39
N LYS A 49 -3.55 -0.91 14.73
CA LYS A 49 -2.70 -1.72 15.62
C LYS A 49 -1.39 -2.18 15.00
N VAL A 50 -1.30 -2.32 13.67
CA VAL A 50 -0.03 -2.66 13.01
C VAL A 50 0.97 -1.56 13.31
N ASP A 51 2.16 -1.90 13.82
CA ASP A 51 3.20 -0.93 14.19
C ASP A 51 4.54 -1.20 13.48
N PHE A 52 4.82 -0.45 12.42
CA PHE A 52 6.11 -0.48 11.73
C PHE A 52 7.18 0.43 12.37
N THR A 53 6.89 1.10 13.49
CA THR A 53 7.80 2.09 14.07
C THR A 53 9.15 1.47 14.37
N GLY A 54 10.22 2.13 13.92
CA GLY A 54 11.58 1.67 14.11
C GLY A 54 12.44 1.87 12.88
N THR A 55 13.64 1.29 12.94
CA THR A 55 14.67 1.43 11.92
C THR A 55 14.91 0.07 11.27
N TRP A 56 14.71 0.00 9.95
CA TRP A 56 14.77 -1.22 9.17
C TRP A 56 15.85 -1.14 8.11
N ALA A 57 16.85 -2.02 8.21
CA ALA A 57 17.86 -2.19 7.18
C ALA A 57 17.33 -3.11 6.07
N ARG A 58 17.66 -2.79 4.81
CA ARG A 58 17.33 -3.67 3.70
C ARG A 58 18.19 -4.93 3.74
N ASP A 59 17.55 -6.08 3.84
CA ASP A 59 18.17 -7.37 3.53
C ASP A 59 18.06 -7.65 2.02
N ASN A 60 19.19 -7.56 1.32
CA ASN A 60 19.27 -7.82 -0.11
C ASN A 60 19.00 -9.31 -0.44
N ALA A 61 19.42 -10.23 0.42
CA ALA A 61 19.27 -11.67 0.18
C ALA A 61 17.80 -12.12 0.22
N ARG A 62 16.96 -11.35 0.94
CA ARG A 62 15.52 -11.60 1.06
C ARG A 62 14.67 -10.72 0.13
N SER A 63 15.30 -9.84 -0.65
CA SER A 63 14.60 -8.92 -1.55
C SER A 63 14.16 -9.61 -2.83
N THR A 64 12.88 -9.97 -2.93
CA THR A 64 12.30 -10.57 -4.15
C THR A 64 11.68 -9.51 -5.07
N GLY A 65 11.94 -9.58 -6.38
CA GLY A 65 11.28 -8.76 -7.39
C GLY A 65 11.77 -7.29 -7.48
N LEU A 66 12.92 -6.96 -6.88
CA LEU A 66 13.44 -5.58 -6.86
C LEU A 66 14.14 -5.17 -8.16
N VAL A 67 14.83 -6.11 -8.82
CA VAL A 67 15.52 -5.81 -10.10
C VAL A 67 14.48 -5.52 -11.17
N GLU A 68 13.48 -6.39 -11.28
CA GLU A 68 12.33 -6.24 -12.17
C GLU A 68 11.57 -4.95 -11.87
N ALA A 69 11.48 -4.57 -10.59
CA ALA A 69 10.89 -3.29 -10.18
C ALA A 69 11.63 -2.08 -10.71
N LEU A 70 12.95 -2.11 -10.62
CA LEU A 70 13.78 -1.01 -11.07
C LEU A 70 13.77 -0.96 -12.60
N GLN A 71 13.79 -2.10 -13.29
CA GLN A 71 13.62 -2.16 -14.74
C GLN A 71 12.26 -1.61 -15.19
N ALA A 72 11.17 -1.96 -14.50
CA ALA A 72 9.83 -1.42 -14.75
C ALA A 72 9.70 0.09 -14.45
N ARG A 73 10.70 0.68 -13.78
CA ARG A 73 10.84 2.11 -13.55
C ARG A 73 11.82 2.78 -14.52
N GLY A 74 12.31 2.05 -15.52
CA GLY A 74 13.16 2.58 -16.59
C GLY A 74 14.66 2.38 -16.39
N HIS A 75 15.11 1.68 -15.33
CA HIS A 75 16.53 1.35 -15.18
C HIS A 75 16.95 0.28 -16.21
N SER A 76 18.19 0.37 -16.70
CA SER A 76 18.80 -0.76 -17.39
C SER A 76 18.94 -1.98 -16.47
N ALA A 77 19.13 -3.17 -17.02
CA ALA A 77 19.32 -4.38 -16.23
C ALA A 77 20.54 -4.27 -15.27
N GLU A 78 21.62 -3.68 -15.73
CA GLU A 78 22.86 -3.49 -14.96
C GLU A 78 22.64 -2.50 -13.81
N GLU A 79 22.05 -1.33 -14.09
CA GLU A 79 21.74 -0.34 -13.05
C GLU A 79 20.73 -0.87 -12.03
N ALA A 80 19.72 -1.60 -12.49
CA ALA A 80 18.72 -2.23 -11.63
C ALA A 80 19.37 -3.24 -10.68
N ALA A 81 20.26 -4.09 -11.18
CA ALA A 81 21.01 -5.04 -10.36
C ALA A 81 21.91 -4.33 -9.33
N ALA A 82 22.66 -3.31 -9.77
CA ALA A 82 23.51 -2.52 -8.88
C ALA A 82 22.71 -1.82 -7.76
N HIS A 83 21.60 -1.17 -8.12
CA HIS A 83 20.72 -0.50 -7.14
C HIS A 83 20.02 -1.49 -6.20
N ALA A 84 19.64 -2.67 -6.72
CA ALA A 84 19.09 -3.75 -5.91
C ALA A 84 20.09 -4.35 -4.91
N ALA A 85 21.39 -4.11 -5.07
CA ALA A 85 22.43 -4.51 -4.13
C ALA A 85 22.84 -3.40 -3.13
N GLN A 86 22.56 -2.13 -3.40
CA GLN A 86 22.96 -1.02 -2.51
C GLN A 86 22.25 -0.99 -1.15
N PRO A 87 22.95 -1.11 -0.01
CA PRO A 87 22.30 -1.07 1.30
C PRO A 87 21.59 0.27 1.52
N TYR A 88 20.44 0.20 2.17
CA TYR A 88 19.78 1.37 2.73
C TYR A 88 19.09 1.01 4.05
N VAL A 89 18.92 2.02 4.89
CA VAL A 89 18.10 1.98 6.09
C VAL A 89 16.89 2.88 5.92
N GLN A 90 15.75 2.46 6.49
CA GLN A 90 14.54 3.27 6.59
C GLN A 90 14.13 3.43 8.05
N ALA A 91 13.96 4.68 8.49
CA ALA A 91 13.29 5.00 9.74
C ALA A 91 11.80 5.20 9.45
N TRP A 92 10.98 4.40 10.12
CA TRP A 92 9.53 4.40 10.01
C TRP A 92 8.93 5.00 11.29
N ARG A 93 7.96 5.90 11.10
CA ARG A 93 7.18 6.49 12.17
C ARG A 93 5.73 6.66 11.73
N ARG A 94 4.81 6.76 12.70
CA ARG A 94 3.40 7.05 12.42
C ARG A 94 3.28 8.32 11.57
N GLY A 95 2.41 8.24 10.57
CA GLY A 95 2.08 9.37 9.71
C GLY A 95 1.17 10.40 10.41
N PRO A 96 0.73 11.42 9.66
CA PRO A 96 -0.12 12.48 10.19
C PRO A 96 -1.56 12.01 10.46
N ALA A 97 -2.03 10.96 9.78
CA ALA A 97 -3.36 10.39 9.96
C ALA A 97 -3.31 8.89 10.37
N PRO A 98 -4.36 8.35 11.00
CA PRO A 98 -4.44 6.94 11.37
C PRO A 98 -4.20 6.00 10.17
N GLY A 99 -3.36 4.98 10.37
CA GLY A 99 -3.01 4.00 9.35
C GLY A 99 -2.02 4.48 8.28
N GLU A 100 -1.60 5.75 8.31
CA GLU A 100 -0.55 6.29 7.44
C GLU A 100 0.85 6.16 8.07
N TRP A 101 1.87 6.17 7.21
CA TRP A 101 3.27 6.01 7.63
C TRP A 101 4.18 7.03 7.00
N ALA A 102 5.02 7.68 7.81
CA ALA A 102 6.11 8.55 7.37
C ALA A 102 7.43 7.78 7.42
N VAL A 103 8.22 7.91 6.34
CA VAL A 103 9.42 7.11 6.12
C VAL A 103 10.56 7.99 5.66
N ALA A 104 11.64 7.97 6.42
CA ALA A 104 12.91 8.57 6.06
C ALA A 104 13.87 7.47 5.60
N THR A 105 14.43 7.61 4.40
CA THR A 105 15.39 6.64 3.83
C THR A 105 16.79 7.25 3.85
N TYR A 106 17.77 6.50 4.33
CA TYR A 106 19.17 6.90 4.44
C TYR A 106 20.04 6.08 3.47
N ARG A 107 21.25 6.56 3.16
CA ARG A 107 22.25 5.76 2.42
C ARG A 107 23.07 4.98 3.44
N GLY A 108 23.26 3.68 3.21
CA GLY A 108 23.97 2.84 4.18
C GLY A 108 23.21 2.73 5.50
N ASP A 109 23.95 2.67 6.60
CA ASP A 109 23.49 2.46 7.98
C ASP A 109 23.44 3.73 8.85
N ASP A 110 23.87 4.87 8.32
CA ASP A 110 23.93 6.13 9.07
C ASP A 110 22.57 6.86 9.10
N THR A 111 21.81 6.68 10.17
CA THR A 111 20.58 7.44 10.45
C THR A 111 20.82 8.80 11.10
N GLY A 112 22.07 9.16 11.40
CA GLY A 112 22.46 10.47 11.94
C GLY A 112 22.69 11.53 10.86
N ALA A 113 22.88 11.12 9.61
CA ALA A 113 22.96 11.99 8.44
C ALA A 113 21.58 12.45 7.94
N SER A 114 21.53 13.47 7.08
CA SER A 114 20.29 13.88 6.42
C SER A 114 19.72 12.74 5.54
N PRO A 115 18.41 12.45 5.61
CA PRO A 115 17.81 11.41 4.80
C PRO A 115 17.92 11.77 3.32
N ARG A 116 18.19 10.76 2.48
CA ARG A 116 18.22 10.94 1.02
C ARG A 116 16.83 11.10 0.42
N ARG A 117 15.79 10.69 1.15
CA ARG A 117 14.38 10.78 0.75
C ARG A 117 13.51 10.67 1.99
N GLU A 118 12.52 11.55 2.06
CA GLU A 118 11.41 11.46 3.00
C GLU A 118 10.11 11.29 2.23
N LEU A 119 9.21 10.48 2.76
CA LEU A 119 7.94 10.17 2.11
C LEU A 119 6.87 9.87 3.16
N VAL A 120 5.67 10.41 2.94
CA VAL A 120 4.46 9.98 3.66
C VAL A 120 3.63 9.11 2.73
N TYR A 121 3.26 7.93 3.20
CA TYR A 121 2.32 7.06 2.50
C TYR A 121 0.90 7.39 2.94
N HIS A 122 0.26 8.32 2.22
CA HIS A 122 -1.14 8.65 2.46
C HIS A 122 -2.06 7.49 2.08
N LEU A 123 -3.14 7.30 2.83
CA LEU A 123 -4.19 6.35 2.47
C LEU A 123 -5.05 6.91 1.32
N GLY A 124 -5.58 6.01 0.49
CA GLY A 124 -6.30 6.40 -0.72
C GLY A 124 -5.35 6.79 -1.86
N THR A 125 -5.83 7.64 -2.77
CA THR A 125 -5.05 8.12 -3.93
C THR A 125 -4.29 9.39 -3.58
N TRP A 126 -3.01 9.45 -3.94
CA TRP A 126 -2.14 10.59 -3.66
C TRP A 126 -1.01 10.70 -4.69
N GLU A 127 -0.42 11.88 -4.77
CA GLU A 127 0.67 12.19 -5.70
C GLU A 127 2.02 12.18 -4.97
N GLU A 128 2.98 11.42 -5.49
CA GLU A 128 4.39 11.61 -5.11
C GLU A 128 5.09 12.49 -6.14
N ARG A 129 5.73 13.56 -5.68
CA ARG A 129 6.55 14.44 -6.51
C ARG A 129 8.02 14.08 -6.38
N TYR A 130 8.69 14.07 -7.52
CA TYR A 130 10.12 13.88 -7.66
C TYR A 130 10.72 15.20 -8.14
N GLU A 131 11.55 15.80 -7.31
CA GLU A 131 12.29 17.02 -7.65
C GLU A 131 13.63 16.65 -8.29
N GLY A 132 13.97 17.31 -9.41
CA GLY A 132 15.21 17.07 -10.13
C GLY A 132 15.24 15.73 -10.88
N ASP A 133 16.45 15.34 -11.29
CA ASP A 133 16.62 14.22 -12.21
C ASP A 133 16.23 12.89 -11.57
N ALA A 134 15.25 12.22 -12.17
CA ALA A 134 14.77 10.93 -11.71
C ALA A 134 14.68 9.97 -12.89
N VAL A 135 15.12 8.72 -12.74
CA VAL A 135 15.11 7.72 -13.82
C VAL A 135 13.71 7.53 -14.42
N LEU A 136 12.66 7.67 -13.61
CA LEU A 136 11.26 7.62 -14.05
C LEU A 136 10.84 8.78 -14.98
N PHE A 137 11.46 9.95 -14.84
CA PHE A 137 11.00 11.21 -15.46
C PHE A 137 12.05 11.89 -16.34
N GLY A 138 13.31 11.49 -16.27
CA GLY A 138 14.43 12.19 -16.88
C GLY A 138 14.77 13.48 -16.13
N ALA A 139 15.33 14.44 -16.87
CA ALA A 139 15.73 15.73 -16.32
C ALA A 139 14.52 16.59 -15.95
N GLY A 140 14.56 17.22 -14.76
CA GLY A 140 13.51 18.15 -14.30
C GLY A 140 12.37 17.54 -13.48
N GLY A 141 12.40 16.23 -13.22
CA GLY A 141 11.48 15.59 -12.28
C GLY A 141 10.08 15.36 -12.81
N GLY A 142 9.16 15.00 -11.92
CA GLY A 142 7.78 14.65 -12.30
C GLY A 142 6.95 14.13 -11.13
N SER A 143 5.77 13.59 -11.42
CA SER A 143 4.89 13.04 -10.38
C SER A 143 4.33 11.66 -10.73
N VAL A 144 4.22 10.82 -9.70
CA VAL A 144 3.59 9.48 -9.80
C VAL A 144 2.31 9.49 -8.99
N GLN A 145 1.21 9.11 -9.62
CA GLN A 145 -0.03 8.80 -8.91
C GLN A 145 0.09 7.44 -8.21
N ARG A 146 -0.16 7.45 -6.92
CA ARG A 146 -0.09 6.28 -6.05
C ARG A 146 -1.44 6.05 -5.39
N ARG A 147 -1.71 4.80 -5.05
CA ARG A 147 -2.82 4.44 -4.18
C ARG A 147 -2.33 3.53 -3.08
N THR A 148 -2.48 3.97 -1.83
CA THR A 148 -2.17 3.15 -0.66
C THR A 148 -3.46 2.68 0.01
N VAL A 149 -3.51 1.39 0.33
CA VAL A 149 -4.60 0.76 1.06
C VAL A 149 -4.05 -0.31 1.97
N TRP A 150 -4.75 -0.59 3.06
CA TRP A 150 -4.52 -1.82 3.81
C TRP A 150 -5.22 -2.97 3.09
N LEU A 151 -4.54 -4.10 2.95
CA LEU A 151 -5.09 -5.33 2.35
C LEU A 151 -4.76 -6.54 3.22
N PRO A 152 -5.59 -7.60 3.19
CA PRO A 152 -5.23 -8.86 3.82
C PRO A 152 -3.93 -9.43 3.25
N GLU A 153 -3.05 -9.90 4.14
CA GLU A 153 -1.80 -10.58 3.78
C GLU A 153 -1.61 -11.82 4.67
N PRO A 154 -1.88 -13.03 4.16
CA PRO A 154 -1.83 -14.26 4.96
C PRO A 154 -0.47 -14.56 5.61
N ALA A 155 0.62 -13.97 5.11
CA ALA A 155 1.94 -14.12 5.68
C ALA A 155 2.26 -13.12 6.80
N ALA A 156 1.37 -12.18 7.11
CA ALA A 156 1.58 -11.14 8.11
C ALA A 156 1.29 -11.65 9.53
N ASP A 157 1.91 -11.03 10.52
CA ASP A 157 1.61 -11.26 11.93
C ASP A 157 0.16 -10.87 12.24
N ALA A 158 -0.44 -11.60 13.18
CA ALA A 158 -1.81 -11.35 13.62
C ALA A 158 -1.86 -10.10 14.54
N VAL A 159 -2.72 -9.12 14.24
CA VAL A 159 -2.96 -7.90 15.04
C VAL A 159 -4.07 -8.05 16.11
N VAL A 160 -4.56 -9.27 16.37
CA VAL A 160 -5.61 -9.53 17.36
C VAL A 160 -5.25 -10.76 18.18
N GLU A 161 -5.26 -10.65 19.51
CA GLU A 161 -4.95 -11.77 20.41
C GLU A 161 -6.15 -12.69 20.66
N GLU A 162 -7.38 -12.20 20.84
CA GLU A 162 -8.50 -13.07 21.23
C GLU A 162 -9.87 -12.60 20.70
N ALA A 163 -10.68 -13.56 20.22
CA ALA A 163 -12.15 -13.53 20.14
C ALA A 163 -12.88 -12.60 19.13
N ALA A 164 -12.32 -12.27 17.97
CA ALA A 164 -13.19 -11.85 16.87
C ALA A 164 -14.00 -13.08 16.40
N PRO A 165 -15.35 -13.02 16.31
CA PRO A 165 -16.12 -14.10 15.71
C PRO A 165 -15.54 -14.41 14.34
N LYS A 166 -15.57 -15.69 13.93
CA LYS A 166 -15.10 -16.20 12.63
C LYS A 166 -15.89 -15.57 11.46
N LEU A 167 -15.83 -14.26 11.34
CA LEU A 167 -16.20 -13.52 10.16
C LEU A 167 -15.11 -13.85 9.16
N LEU A 168 -15.52 -14.28 7.96
CA LEU A 168 -14.70 -14.67 6.81
C LEU A 168 -13.59 -13.67 6.43
N LEU A 169 -13.54 -12.50 7.06
CA LEU A 169 -12.73 -11.35 6.72
C LEU A 169 -12.05 -10.69 7.94
N ALA A 170 -12.06 -11.29 9.15
CA ALA A 170 -11.35 -10.72 10.29
C ALA A 170 -9.88 -10.54 9.90
N PRO A 171 -9.41 -9.31 9.65
CA PRO A 171 -8.13 -9.06 9.03
C PRO A 171 -7.11 -9.00 10.15
N THR A 172 -6.87 -10.15 10.77
CA THR A 172 -5.80 -10.28 11.75
C THR A 172 -4.46 -10.07 11.04
N GLN A 173 -4.35 -10.33 9.74
CA GLN A 173 -3.09 -10.28 9.02
C GLN A 173 -3.18 -9.26 7.90
N LEU A 174 -2.45 -8.15 8.06
CA LEU A 174 -2.61 -6.95 7.24
C LEU A 174 -1.28 -6.51 6.62
N ALA A 175 -1.36 -6.06 5.37
CA ALA A 175 -0.28 -5.38 4.68
C ALA A 175 -0.68 -3.97 4.25
N HIS A 176 0.21 -3.02 4.52
CA HIS A 176 0.15 -1.67 4.02
C HIS A 176 0.67 -1.65 2.58
N THR A 177 -0.28 -1.58 1.63
CA THR A 177 -0.03 -1.85 0.22
C THR A 177 -0.10 -0.57 -0.59
N THR A 178 1.00 -0.22 -1.25
CA THR A 178 1.06 0.90 -2.20
C THR A 178 1.09 0.36 -3.61
N SER A 179 0.16 0.82 -4.45
CA SER A 179 0.20 0.56 -5.89
C SER A 179 0.57 1.81 -6.67
N SER A 180 1.27 1.64 -7.79
CA SER A 180 1.77 2.72 -8.62
C SER A 180 1.72 2.32 -10.08
N THR A 181 1.23 3.22 -10.92
CA THR A 181 1.15 3.01 -12.37
C THR A 181 2.30 3.73 -13.03
N THR A 182 3.07 3.03 -13.84
CA THR A 182 4.14 3.58 -14.68
C THR A 182 3.78 3.36 -16.16
N LYS A 183 4.61 3.88 -17.08
CA LYS A 183 4.47 3.62 -18.51
C LYS A 183 4.65 2.14 -18.88
N LEU A 184 5.27 1.35 -18.01
CA LEU A 184 5.63 -0.05 -18.25
C LEU A 184 4.71 -1.05 -17.52
N GLY A 185 3.72 -0.56 -16.78
CA GLY A 185 2.75 -1.41 -16.06
C GLY A 185 2.46 -0.90 -14.65
N ARG A 186 1.91 -1.77 -13.81
CA ARG A 186 1.54 -1.48 -12.42
C ARG A 186 2.43 -2.23 -11.44
N GLU A 187 3.06 -1.48 -10.53
CA GLU A 187 3.75 -2.02 -9.37
C GLU A 187 2.80 -2.07 -8.16
N VAL A 188 2.90 -3.15 -7.38
CA VAL A 188 2.26 -3.28 -6.07
C VAL A 188 3.32 -3.65 -5.03
N ALA A 189 3.48 -2.79 -4.03
CA ALA A 189 4.41 -2.95 -2.91
C ALA A 189 3.63 -3.15 -1.60
N ALA A 190 3.65 -4.36 -1.07
CA ALA A 190 2.98 -4.73 0.19
C ALA A 190 4.00 -4.80 1.34
N ARG A 191 3.72 -4.08 2.42
CA ARG A 191 4.56 -4.03 3.63
C ARG A 191 3.82 -4.60 4.82
N PHE A 192 4.42 -5.54 5.52
CA PHE A 192 3.80 -6.22 6.65
C PHE A 192 4.86 -6.74 7.61
N LEU A 193 4.46 -7.01 8.86
CA LEU A 193 5.33 -7.67 9.82
C LEU A 193 5.20 -9.18 9.69
N ARG A 194 6.31 -9.91 9.82
CA ARG A 194 6.31 -11.37 9.95
C ARG A 194 7.35 -11.79 10.97
N GLY A 195 6.94 -12.41 12.06
CA GLY A 195 7.81 -12.69 13.20
C GLY A 195 8.44 -11.42 13.78
N GLY A 196 7.74 -10.28 13.72
CA GLY A 196 8.24 -8.98 14.12
C GLY A 196 9.21 -8.31 13.12
N GLU A 197 9.51 -8.92 11.98
CA GLU A 197 10.35 -8.31 10.94
C GLU A 197 9.53 -7.59 9.88
N LEU A 198 9.94 -6.39 9.46
CA LEU A 198 9.32 -5.70 8.33
C LEU A 198 9.69 -6.36 7.00
N VAL A 199 8.68 -6.94 6.36
CA VAL A 199 8.78 -7.56 5.04
C VAL A 199 8.20 -6.63 3.98
N LEU A 200 8.91 -6.49 2.85
CA LEU A 200 8.44 -5.79 1.66
C LEU A 200 8.35 -6.75 0.48
N ARG A 201 7.12 -7.06 0.05
CA ARG A 201 6.84 -7.88 -1.12
C ARG A 201 6.44 -6.99 -2.29
N ARG A 202 7.07 -7.20 -3.46
CA ARG A 202 6.72 -6.49 -4.70
C ARG A 202 6.12 -7.43 -5.73
N ARG A 203 5.14 -6.94 -6.48
CA ARG A 203 4.55 -7.61 -7.64
C ARG A 203 4.41 -6.62 -8.79
N PHE A 204 4.66 -7.11 -10.00
CA PHE A 204 4.49 -6.37 -11.24
C PHE A 204 3.36 -6.99 -12.04
N LEU A 205 2.44 -6.14 -12.48
CA LEU A 205 1.34 -6.49 -13.36
C LEU A 205 1.57 -5.70 -14.65
N PRO A 206 1.81 -6.37 -15.79
CA PRO A 206 1.98 -5.69 -17.08
C PRO A 206 0.71 -4.94 -17.49
#